data_AF-A0A2V9W097-F1
#
_entry.id   AF-A0A2V9W097-F1
#
_cell.length_a   1.000
_cell.length_b   1.000
_cell.length_c   1.000
_cell.angle_alpha   90.00
_cell.angle_beta   90.00
_cell.angle_gamma   90.00
#
_symmetry.space_group_name_H-M   'P 1'
#
loop_
_entity.id
_entity.type
_entity.pdbx_description
1 polymer ?
#
loop_
_entity_poly.entity_id
_entity_poly.type
_entity_poly.pdbx_seq_one_letter_code
_entity_poly.pdbx_strand_id
1 'polypeptide(L)'
;MSELLERVQHANRNLGQLVEMLSANDGCIRITPEHLSILLSELLRVGERVQSGGIPETDPELSVALHQYRKLLEQVRDLLPSLQACLLTERARLEAERSHLEAAHAWAEGSSYSR
;
A
#
# COMPACT_ATOMS: atom_id res chain seq x y z
N MET A 1 11.41 -27.81 4.59
CA MET A 1 10.44 -26.85 4.03
C MET A 1 11.11 -26.14 2.87
N SER A 2 10.40 -25.92 1.77
CA SER A 2 10.95 -25.24 0.59
C SER A 2 11.07 -23.74 0.89
N GLU A 3 12.21 -23.13 0.55
CA GLU A 3 12.46 -21.67 0.72
C GLU A 3 11.34 -20.81 0.08
N LEU A 4 10.73 -21.33 -0.99
CA LEU A 4 9.60 -20.71 -1.66
C LEU A 4 8.33 -20.68 -0.79
N LEU A 5 8.03 -21.77 -0.08
CA LEU A 5 6.86 -21.85 0.80
C LEU A 5 6.95 -20.81 1.93
N GLU A 6 8.11 -20.71 2.59
CA GLU A 6 8.32 -19.73 3.67
C GLU A 6 8.14 -18.29 3.18
N ARG A 7 8.64 -17.99 1.99
CA ARG A 7 8.50 -16.68 1.35
C ARG A 7 7.05 -16.35 1.01
N VAL A 8 6.32 -17.29 0.39
CA VAL A 8 4.90 -17.07 0.05
C VAL A 8 4.06 -16.92 1.32
N GLN A 9 4.34 -17.70 2.36
CA GLN A 9 3.68 -17.55 3.66
C GLN A 9 4.00 -16.20 4.32
N HIS A 10 5.24 -15.72 4.21
CA HIS A 10 5.61 -14.38 4.69
C HIS A 10 4.86 -13.29 3.92
N ALA A 11 4.83 -13.37 2.59
CA ALA A 11 4.08 -12.45 1.75
C ALA A 11 2.59 -12.48 2.09
N ASN A 12 1.99 -13.65 2.30
CA ASN A 12 0.58 -13.77 2.69
C ASN A 12 0.27 -13.10 4.03
N ARG A 13 1.17 -13.20 5.02
CA ARG A 13 0.98 -12.52 6.31
C ARG A 13 1.01 -11.00 6.14
N ASN A 14 2.00 -10.49 5.41
CA ASN A 14 2.15 -9.04 5.19
C ASN A 14 0.99 -8.49 4.35
N LEU A 15 0.64 -9.17 3.25
CA LEU A 15 -0.51 -8.80 2.41
C LEU A 15 -1.82 -8.88 3.17
N GLY A 16 -2.02 -9.90 4.02
CA GLY A 16 -3.20 -10.02 4.87
C GLY A 16 -3.36 -8.82 5.81
N GLN A 17 -2.29 -8.44 6.51
CA GLN A 17 -2.29 -7.26 7.39
C GLN A 17 -2.60 -5.97 6.62
N LEU A 18 -2.01 -5.81 5.43
CA LEU A 18 -2.25 -4.64 4.59
C LEU A 18 -3.68 -4.59 4.06
N VAL A 19 -4.25 -5.72 3.63
CA VAL A 19 -5.65 -5.80 3.20
C VAL A 19 -6.59 -5.49 4.37
N GLU A 20 -6.33 -6.03 5.56
CA GLU A 20 -7.12 -5.71 6.76
C GLU A 20 -7.07 -4.21 7.06
N MET A 21 -5.90 -3.60 7.02
CA MET A 21 -5.72 -2.16 7.19
C MET A 21 -6.47 -1.33 6.13
N LEU A 22 -6.39 -1.74 4.86
CA LEU A 22 -7.05 -1.05 3.74
C LEU A 22 -8.57 -1.22 3.77
N SER A 23 -9.06 -2.36 4.26
CA SER A 23 -10.49 -2.65 4.37
C SER A 23 -11.17 -1.97 5.56
N ALA A 24 -10.39 -1.54 6.56
CA ALA A 24 -10.91 -0.74 7.66
C ALA A 24 -11.37 0.63 7.14
N ASN A 25 -12.53 1.12 7.62
CA ASN A 25 -13.18 2.35 7.13
C ASN A 25 -12.29 3.62 7.19
N ASP A 26 -11.26 3.63 8.03
CA ASP A 26 -10.28 4.72 8.16
C ASP A 26 -8.95 4.44 7.43
N GLY A 27 -8.90 3.39 6.59
CA GLY A 27 -7.67 2.78 6.10
C GLY A 27 -6.72 3.76 5.44
N CYS A 28 -7.25 4.74 4.70
CA CYS A 28 -6.44 5.72 3.99
C CYS A 28 -5.61 6.64 4.88
N ILE A 29 -6.11 7.03 6.07
CA ILE A 29 -5.37 7.91 7.00
C ILE A 29 -4.21 7.15 7.66
N ARG A 30 -4.33 5.82 7.76
CA ARG A 30 -3.34 4.95 8.41
C ARG A 30 -2.31 4.37 7.44
N ILE A 31 -2.55 4.44 6.14
CA ILE A 31 -1.60 4.00 5.12
C ILE A 31 -0.46 5.02 5.05
N THR A 32 0.75 4.51 5.18
CA THR A 32 1.97 5.32 5.05
C THR A 32 2.74 4.87 3.80
N PRO A 33 3.66 5.71 3.28
CA PRO A 33 4.52 5.33 2.16
C PRO A 33 5.31 4.03 2.42
N GLU A 34 5.67 3.76 3.68
CA GLU A 34 6.37 2.53 4.09
C GLU A 34 5.49 1.29 3.90
N HIS A 35 4.20 1.38 4.23
CA HIS A 35 3.27 0.29 3.99
C HIS A 35 3.13 -0.04 2.49
N LEU A 36 3.13 0.99 1.64
CA LEU A 36 3.07 0.82 0.18
C LEU A 36 4.39 0.28 -0.40
N SER A 37 5.53 0.66 0.17
CA SER A 37 6.84 0.12 -0.26
C SER A 37 7.00 -1.34 0.12
N ILE A 38 6.52 -1.74 1.31
CA ILE A 38 6.43 -3.14 1.74
C ILE A 38 5.53 -3.92 0.79
N LEU A 39 4.33 -3.40 0.50
CA LEU A 39 3.41 -4.00 -0.47
C LEU A 39 4.10 -4.26 -1.82
N LEU A 40 4.70 -3.23 -2.40
CA LEU A 40 5.38 -3.34 -3.70
C LEU A 40 6.54 -4.35 -3.66
N SER A 41 7.32 -4.34 -2.59
CA SER A 41 8.46 -5.26 -2.43
C SER A 41 8.02 -6.73 -2.37
N GLU A 42 6.94 -7.02 -1.65
CA GLU A 42 6.38 -8.38 -1.57
C GLU A 42 5.79 -8.84 -2.91
N LEU A 43 5.11 -7.94 -3.64
CA LEU A 43 4.59 -8.22 -4.97
C LEU A 43 5.69 -8.57 -5.98
N LEU A 44 6.75 -7.76 -6.01
CA LEU A 44 7.89 -7.97 -6.91
C LEU A 44 8.64 -9.26 -6.58
N ARG A 45 8.94 -9.50 -5.30
CA ARG A 45 9.70 -10.69 -4.87
C ARG A 45 9.00 -12.00 -5.21
N VAL A 46 7.69 -12.09 -4.98
CA VAL A 46 6.93 -13.30 -5.32
C VAL A 46 6.72 -13.39 -6.84
N GLY A 47 6.44 -12.27 -7.51
CA GLY A 47 6.25 -12.20 -8.96
C GLY A 47 7.48 -12.64 -9.76
N GLU A 48 8.66 -12.14 -9.41
CA GLU A 48 9.94 -12.53 -10.04
C GLU A 48 10.20 -14.03 -9.90
N ARG A 49 9.88 -14.61 -8.75
CA ARG A 49 10.16 -16.04 -8.49
C ARG A 49 9.17 -16.97 -9.17
N VAL A 50 7.89 -16.57 -9.25
CA VAL A 50 6.89 -17.29 -10.05
C VAL A 50 7.27 -17.27 -11.54
N GLN A 51 7.80 -16.15 -12.04
CA GLN A 51 8.24 -16.03 -13.43
C GLN A 51 9.53 -16.81 -13.73
N SER A 52 10.48 -16.85 -12.79
CA SER A 52 11.83 -17.44 -13.02
C SER A 52 11.95 -18.92 -12.66
N GLY A 53 11.18 -19.42 -11.69
CA GLY A 53 11.44 -20.73 -11.07
C GLY A 53 10.48 -21.85 -11.45
N GLY A 54 9.32 -21.54 -12.05
CA GLY A 54 8.22 -22.50 -12.15
C GLY A 54 7.68 -22.90 -10.76
N ILE A 55 6.39 -23.18 -10.66
CA ILE A 55 5.80 -23.65 -9.40
C ILE A 55 6.03 -25.17 -9.34
N PRO A 56 6.78 -25.71 -8.36
CA PRO A 56 6.90 -27.15 -8.23
C PRO A 56 5.51 -27.75 -7.97
N GLU A 57 5.01 -28.56 -8.90
CA GLU A 57 3.63 -29.09 -8.91
C GLU A 57 3.33 -30.07 -7.76
N THR A 58 4.35 -30.52 -7.02
CA THR A 58 4.22 -31.65 -6.08
C THR A 58 4.07 -31.25 -4.61
N ASP A 59 4.09 -29.95 -4.28
CA ASP A 59 4.00 -29.47 -2.89
C ASP A 59 2.57 -28.95 -2.59
N PRO A 60 1.75 -29.71 -1.84
CA PRO A 60 0.38 -29.31 -1.51
C PRO A 60 0.33 -28.08 -0.60
N GLU A 61 1.31 -27.90 0.31
CA GLU A 61 1.36 -26.74 1.19
C GLU A 61 1.66 -25.46 0.39
N LEU A 62 2.55 -25.57 -0.60
CA LEU A 62 2.85 -24.47 -1.51
C LEU A 62 1.64 -24.10 -2.37
N SER A 63 0.90 -25.09 -2.86
CA SER A 63 -0.33 -24.84 -3.64
C SER A 63 -1.36 -24.05 -2.82
N VAL A 64 -1.58 -24.43 -1.56
CA VAL A 64 -2.46 -23.70 -0.63
C VAL A 64 -1.95 -22.27 -0.40
N ALA A 65 -0.66 -22.11 -0.13
CA ALA A 65 -0.06 -20.80 0.10
C ALA A 65 -0.18 -19.88 -1.13
N LEU A 66 0.04 -20.41 -2.34
CA LEU A 66 -0.12 -19.66 -3.58
C LEU A 66 -1.57 -19.33 -3.90
N HIS A 67 -2.52 -20.22 -3.58
CA HIS A 67 -3.94 -19.93 -3.71
C HIS A 67 -4.35 -18.77 -2.79
N GLN A 68 -3.90 -18.79 -1.53
CA GLN A 68 -4.12 -17.68 -0.60
C GLN A 68 -3.47 -16.38 -1.10
N TYR A 69 -2.25 -16.45 -1.62
CA TYR A 69 -1.55 -15.31 -2.20
C TYR A 69 -2.36 -14.68 -3.34
N ARG A 70 -2.88 -15.48 -4.28
CA ARG A 70 -3.73 -15.00 -5.38
C ARG A 70 -4.99 -14.31 -4.88
N LYS A 71 -5.66 -14.88 -3.87
CA LYS A 71 -6.85 -14.26 -3.27
C LYS A 71 -6.54 -12.91 -2.64
N LEU A 72 -5.40 -12.80 -1.93
CA LEU A 72 -4.96 -11.52 -1.36
C LEU A 72 -4.61 -10.50 -2.45
N LEU A 73 -4.01 -10.93 -3.56
CA LEU A 73 -3.76 -10.04 -4.71
C LEU A 73 -5.04 -9.48 -5.32
N GLU A 74 -6.07 -10.32 -5.47
CA GLU A 74 -7.38 -9.88 -5.96
C GLU A 74 -7.99 -8.84 -5.03
N GLN A 75 -7.94 -9.07 -3.72
CA GLN A 75 -8.41 -8.10 -2.73
C GLN A 75 -7.64 -6.78 -2.78
N VAL A 76 -6.30 -6.83 -2.88
CA VAL A 76 -5.48 -5.62 -3.04
C VAL A 76 -5.88 -4.88 -4.32
N ARG A 77 -6.02 -5.59 -5.44
CA ARG A 77 -6.42 -5.01 -6.72
C ARG A 77 -7.76 -4.28 -6.62
N ASP A 78 -8.72 -4.87 -5.92
CA ASP A 78 -10.05 -4.31 -5.77
C ASP A 78 -10.07 -3.10 -4.81
N LEU A 79 -9.12 -3.02 -3.86
CA LEU A 79 -8.95 -1.91 -2.92
C LEU A 79 -8.13 -0.74 -3.50
N LEU A 80 -7.29 -0.98 -4.50
CA LEU A 80 -6.40 0.04 -5.09
C LEU A 80 -7.14 1.29 -5.61
N PRO A 81 -8.27 1.19 -6.35
CA PRO A 81 -8.99 2.38 -6.81
C PRO A 81 -9.47 3.27 -5.65
N SER A 82 -9.99 2.66 -4.58
CA SER A 82 -10.43 3.36 -3.38
C SER A 82 -9.27 4.04 -2.65
N LEU A 83 -8.14 3.34 -2.53
CA LEU A 83 -6.92 3.91 -1.97
C LEU A 83 -6.43 5.11 -2.79
N GLN A 84 -6.40 4.99 -4.12
CA GLN A 84 -5.99 6.07 -5.01
C GLN A 84 -6.91 7.30 -4.85
N ALA A 85 -8.22 7.11 -4.87
CA ALA A 85 -9.18 8.19 -4.70
C ALA A 85 -8.97 8.93 -3.37
N CYS A 86 -8.70 8.17 -2.30
CA CYS A 86 -8.45 8.78 -1.02
C CYS A 86 -7.11 9.53 -0.95
N LEU A 87 -6.02 8.98 -1.50
CA LEU A 87 -4.73 9.70 -1.56
C LEU A 87 -4.83 10.99 -2.36
N LEU A 88 -5.60 11.01 -3.44
CA LEU A 88 -5.88 12.24 -4.21
C LEU A 88 -6.68 13.25 -3.41
N THR A 89 -7.65 12.79 -2.61
CA THR A 89 -8.46 13.66 -1.75
C THR A 89 -7.62 14.28 -0.63
N GLU A 90 -6.80 13.47 0.04
CA GLU A 90 -5.88 13.94 1.08
C GLU A 90 -4.86 14.93 0.51
N ARG A 91 -4.31 14.65 -0.68
CA ARG A 91 -3.42 15.58 -1.39
C ARG A 91 -4.10 16.93 -1.63
N ALA A 92 -5.32 16.94 -2.17
CA ALA A 92 -6.06 18.17 -2.42
C ALA A 92 -6.33 18.95 -1.13
N ARG A 93 -6.65 18.26 -0.03
CA ARG A 93 -6.83 18.88 1.30
C ARG A 93 -5.54 19.56 1.76
N LEU A 94 -4.40 18.87 1.69
CA LEU A 94 -3.10 19.39 2.11
C LEU A 94 -2.65 20.57 1.24
N GLU A 95 -2.91 20.53 -0.07
CA GLU A 95 -2.62 21.64 -0.99
C GLU A 95 -3.45 22.90 -0.64
N ALA A 96 -4.72 22.72 -0.29
CA ALA A 96 -5.59 23.82 0.16
C ALA A 96 -5.11 24.42 1.49
N GLU A 97 -4.75 23.58 2.46
CA GLU A 97 -4.22 24.02 3.76
C GLU A 97 -2.90 24.77 3.61
N ARG A 98 -1.98 24.24 2.78
CA ARG A 98 -0.74 24.92 2.44
C ARG A 98 -0.99 26.29 1.82
N SER A 99 -1.90 26.38 0.85
CA SER A 99 -2.25 27.66 0.20
C SER A 99 -2.81 28.67 1.20
N HIS A 100 -3.61 28.21 2.16
CA HIS A 100 -4.14 29.04 3.23
C HIS A 100 -3.02 29.58 4.15
N LEU A 101 -2.06 28.74 4.52
CA LEU A 101 -0.92 29.14 5.34
C LEU A 101 0.00 30.13 4.61
N GLU A 102 0.28 29.89 3.33
CA GLU A 102 1.08 30.81 2.49
C GLU A 102 0.40 32.18 2.37
N ALA A 103 -0.92 32.21 2.18
CA ALA A 103 -1.68 33.46 2.19
C ALA A 103 -1.62 34.16 3.55
N ALA A 104 -1.90 33.44 4.65
CA ALA A 104 -1.84 34.00 5.99
C ALA A 104 -0.46 34.60 6.32
N HIS A 105 0.61 33.92 5.88
CA HIS A 105 1.99 34.40 6.00
C HIS A 105 2.22 35.69 5.20
N ALA A 106 1.84 35.73 3.92
CA ALA A 106 1.99 36.91 3.07
C ALA A 106 1.24 38.13 3.62
N TRP A 107 0.05 37.92 4.19
CA TRP A 107 -0.71 38.97 4.85
C TRP A 107 0.00 39.49 6.11
N ALA A 108 0.53 38.60 6.94
CA ALA A 108 1.28 38.99 8.14
C ALA A 108 2.51 39.83 7.77
N GLU A 109 3.30 39.40 6.79
CA GLU A 109 4.47 40.13 6.29
C GLU A 109 4.08 41.51 5.72
N GLY A 110 3.06 41.56 4.85
CA GLY A 110 2.57 42.82 4.28
C GLY A 110 2.05 43.81 5.33
N SER A 111 1.36 43.32 6.36
CA SER A 111 0.84 44.15 7.46
C SER A 111 1.93 44.70 8.40
N SER A 112 3.10 44.05 8.42
CA SER A 112 4.27 44.51 9.19
C SER A 112 5.09 45.58 8.47
N TYR A 113 5.02 45.63 7.13
CA TYR A 113 5.73 46.61 6.31
C TYR A 113 4.99 47.95 6.18
N SER A 114 3.67 47.95 6.46
CA SER A 114 2.81 49.13 6.42
C SER A 114 2.70 49.88 7.76
N ARG A 115 3.62 49.64 8.71
CA ARG A 115 3.62 50.22 10.05
C ARG A 115 4.96 50.89 10.33
#